data_AF-A0A961IE10-F1
#
_entry.id   AF-A0A961IE10-F1
#
_cell.length_a   1.000
_cell.length_b   1.000
_cell.length_c   1.000
_cell.angle_alpha   90.00
_cell.angle_beta   90.00
_cell.angle_gamma   90.00
#
_symmetry.space_group_name_H-M   'P 1'
#
loop_
_entity.id
_entity.type
_entity.pdbx_description
1 polymer ?
#
loop_
_entity_poly.entity_id
_entity_poly.type
_entity_poly.pdbx_seq_one_letter_code
_entity_poly.pdbx_strand_id
1 'polypeptide(L)'
;MSYDLKNIKLPRLAGTALKILTAAVERAFPGKLLLPRILKDGGISAFRKLEFSQRPTLMPLEAATRPATRREPDKNTLTRVSKIQNKQNGFQFISASAYREAYRKKKITPVDVAVSISRFIDESNQKNMR
;
A
#
# COMPACT_ATOMS: atom_id res chain seq x y z
N MET A 1 18.08 14.17 21.17
CA MET A 1 17.19 14.51 20.04
C MET A 1 15.76 14.28 20.49
N SER A 2 14.94 15.33 20.54
CA SER A 2 13.51 15.21 20.89
C SER A 2 12.71 14.92 19.62
N TYR A 3 11.69 14.06 19.74
CA TYR A 3 10.81 13.73 18.63
C TYR A 3 9.87 14.91 18.35
N ASP A 4 9.93 15.47 17.14
CA ASP A 4 9.14 16.64 16.72
C ASP A 4 7.95 16.19 15.85
N LEU A 5 6.84 15.84 16.50
CA LEU A 5 5.57 15.59 15.83
C LEU A 5 4.89 16.91 15.47
N LYS A 6 5.01 17.31 14.20
CA LYS A 6 4.26 18.45 13.68
C LYS A 6 2.86 18.03 13.26
N ASN A 7 1.87 18.53 13.99
CA ASN A 7 0.46 18.38 13.62
C ASN A 7 0.15 19.15 12.34
N ILE A 8 -0.34 18.44 11.34
CA ILE A 8 -0.88 19.02 10.11
C ILE A 8 -2.29 19.53 10.39
N LYS A 9 -2.54 20.81 10.12
CA LYS A 9 -3.84 21.46 10.42
C LYS A 9 -4.71 21.54 9.16
N LEU A 10 -5.16 20.39 8.66
CA LEU A 10 -6.04 20.32 7.49
C LEU A 10 -7.42 19.76 7.85
N PRO A 11 -8.50 20.27 7.22
CA PRO A 11 -9.85 19.75 7.45
C PRO A 11 -10.00 18.35 6.84
N ARG A 12 -10.65 17.45 7.57
CA ARG A 12 -11.07 16.14 7.04
C ARG A 12 -12.43 16.29 6.37
N LEU A 13 -12.46 16.30 5.05
CA LEU A 13 -13.68 16.47 4.26
C LEU A 13 -13.98 15.19 3.46
N ALA A 14 -15.26 14.90 3.27
CA ALA A 14 -15.76 13.81 2.44
C ALA A 14 -17.02 14.24 1.67
N GLY A 15 -17.38 13.49 0.64
CA GLY A 15 -18.62 13.71 -0.13
C GLY A 15 -18.69 15.10 -0.76
N THR A 16 -19.82 15.77 -0.61
CA THR A 16 -20.10 17.07 -1.25
C THR A 16 -19.15 18.18 -0.79
N ALA A 17 -18.77 18.20 0.49
CA ALA A 17 -17.85 19.22 1.00
C ALA A 17 -16.46 19.11 0.35
N LEU A 18 -15.98 17.88 0.10
CA LEU A 18 -14.74 17.66 -0.63
C LEU A 18 -14.86 18.13 -2.08
N LYS A 19 -15.96 17.81 -2.76
CA LYS A 19 -16.21 18.25 -4.15
C LYS A 19 -16.16 19.78 -4.28
N ILE A 20 -16.77 20.50 -3.34
CA ILE A 20 -16.79 21.97 -3.33
C ILE A 20 -15.37 22.51 -3.15
N LEU A 21 -14.61 21.99 -2.18
CA LEU A 21 -13.23 22.41 -1.96
C LEU A 21 -12.37 22.17 -3.21
N THR A 22 -12.47 21.00 -3.82
CA THR A 22 -11.74 20.67 -5.06
C THR A 22 -12.09 21.65 -6.18
N ALA A 23 -13.38 21.88 -6.43
CA ALA A 23 -13.83 22.83 -7.45
C ALA A 23 -13.37 24.27 -7.17
N ALA A 24 -13.26 24.66 -5.89
CA ALA A 24 -12.74 25.97 -5.50
C ALA A 24 -11.22 26.08 -5.70
N VAL A 25 -10.47 25.01 -5.45
CA VAL A 25 -9.01 24.98 -5.64
C VAL A 25 -8.63 24.99 -7.12
N GLU A 26 -9.40 24.31 -7.98
CA GLU A 26 -9.12 24.20 -9.41
C GLU A 26 -9.44 25.48 -10.21
N ARG A 27 -10.28 26.37 -9.67
CA ARG A 27 -10.65 27.64 -10.32
C ARG A 27 -9.57 28.71 -10.10
N ALA A 28 -9.30 29.51 -11.14
CA ALA A 28 -8.19 30.47 -11.16
C ALA A 28 -8.18 31.49 -10.00
N PHE A 29 -9.32 32.08 -9.66
CA PHE A 29 -9.38 33.10 -8.59
C PHE A 29 -9.42 32.49 -7.17
N PRO A 30 -10.41 31.65 -6.82
CA PRO A 30 -10.44 31.04 -5.48
C PRO A 30 -9.22 30.14 -5.23
N GLY A 31 -8.71 29.43 -6.24
CA GLY A 31 -7.53 28.58 -6.11
C GLY A 31 -6.26 29.34 -5.74
N LYS A 32 -6.01 30.50 -6.37
CA LYS A 32 -4.86 31.36 -6.04
C LYS A 32 -4.87 31.87 -4.60
N LEU A 33 -6.05 32.02 -3.99
CA LEU A 33 -6.17 32.45 -2.59
C LEU A 33 -6.13 31.29 -1.61
N LEU A 34 -6.76 30.16 -1.94
CA LEU A 34 -6.88 28.99 -1.06
C LEU A 34 -5.59 28.18 -0.99
N LEU A 35 -4.91 27.97 -2.12
CA LEU A 35 -3.69 27.15 -2.19
C LEU A 35 -2.58 27.62 -1.24
N PRO A 36 -2.19 28.90 -1.19
CA PRO A 36 -1.15 29.36 -0.26
C PRO A 36 -1.49 29.09 1.20
N ARG A 37 -2.78 29.19 1.57
CA ARG A 37 -3.24 28.91 2.92
C ARG A 37 -3.17 27.41 3.24
N ILE A 38 -3.63 26.56 2.34
CA ILE A 38 -3.53 25.09 2.48
C ILE A 38 -2.06 24.66 2.62
N LEU A 39 -1.17 25.20 1.80
CA LEU A 39 0.27 24.90 1.87
C LEU A 39 0.92 25.39 3.18
N LYS A 40 0.44 26.51 3.74
CA LYS A 40 0.89 27.03 5.03
C LYS A 40 0.39 26.15 6.18
N ASP A 41 -0.90 25.82 6.20
CA ASP A 41 -1.52 25.00 7.25
C ASP A 41 -1.01 23.54 7.21
N GLY A 42 -0.59 23.08 6.02
CA GLY A 42 0.09 21.81 5.79
C GLY A 42 1.59 21.80 6.11
N GLY A 43 2.18 22.92 6.53
CA GLY A 43 3.61 23.02 6.87
C GLY A 43 4.56 23.04 5.67
N ILE A 44 4.07 22.96 4.43
CA ILE A 44 4.88 22.93 3.20
C ILE A 44 5.57 24.27 2.97
N SER A 45 4.93 25.38 3.36
CA SER A 45 5.54 26.72 3.26
C SER A 45 6.83 26.86 4.07
N ALA A 46 7.11 25.97 5.03
CA ALA A 46 8.38 25.96 5.77
C ALA A 46 9.58 25.63 4.87
N PHE A 47 9.41 24.78 3.86
CA PHE A 47 10.50 24.41 2.93
C PHE A 47 11.05 25.61 2.14
N ARG A 48 10.24 26.64 1.90
CA ARG A 48 10.67 27.86 1.20
C ARG A 48 11.66 28.71 2.00
N LYS A 49 11.75 28.49 3.31
CA LYS A 49 12.63 29.23 4.23
C LYS A 49 13.87 28.41 4.63
N LEU A 50 13.94 27.15 4.25
CA LEU A 50 15.06 26.28 4.57
C LEU A 50 16.16 26.48 3.52
N GLU A 51 17.36 26.76 4.00
CA GLU A 51 18.56 26.77 3.17
C GLU A 51 19.31 25.46 3.40
N PHE A 52 19.53 24.71 2.33
CA PHE A 52 20.27 23.46 2.38
C PHE A 52 21.65 23.67 1.75
N SER A 53 22.71 23.41 2.51
CA SER A 53 24.09 23.45 1.99
C SER A 53 24.46 22.22 1.16
N GLN A 54 23.64 21.16 1.25
CA GLN A 54 23.85 19.89 0.56
C GLN A 54 23.26 19.92 -0.85
N ARG A 55 23.89 19.20 -1.79
CA ARG A 55 23.36 19.03 -3.15
C ARG A 55 22.10 18.14 -3.13
N PRO A 56 21.10 18.41 -3.98
CA PRO A 56 19.90 17.59 -4.05
C PRO A 56 20.24 16.18 -4.53
N THR A 57 19.71 15.17 -3.83
CA THR A 57 19.78 13.77 -4.22
C THR A 57 18.45 13.37 -4.85
N LEU A 58 18.41 13.21 -6.18
CA LEU A 58 17.16 13.01 -6.93
C LEU A 58 16.64 11.56 -6.91
N MET A 59 17.52 10.62 -6.58
CA MET A 59 17.22 9.20 -6.50
C MET A 59 17.90 8.63 -5.25
N PRO A 60 17.34 7.60 -4.60
CA PRO A 60 18.00 6.95 -3.47
C PRO A 60 19.42 6.51 -3.85
N LEU A 61 20.41 7.00 -3.12
CA LEU A 61 21.80 6.54 -3.25
C LEU A 61 21.99 5.35 -2.31
N GLU A 62 21.93 4.15 -2.89
CA GLU A 62 22.29 2.93 -2.18
C GLU A 62 23.82 2.86 -2.10
N ALA A 63 24.38 3.20 -0.94
CA ALA A 63 25.79 2.88 -0.67
C ALA A 63 25.89 1.36 -0.51
N ALA A 64 26.48 0.67 -1.49
CA ALA A 64 26.78 -0.76 -1.41
C ALA A 64 27.85 -1.00 -0.33
N THR A 65 27.42 -0.96 0.93
CA THR A 65 28.31 -1.04 2.10
C THR A 65 28.88 -2.46 2.27
N ARG A 66 28.24 -3.45 1.65
CA ARG A 66 28.75 -4.81 1.49
C ARG A 66 28.32 -5.33 0.12
N PRO A 67 29.16 -6.14 -0.57
CA PRO A 67 28.66 -6.91 -1.70
C PRO A 67 27.45 -7.70 -1.19
N ALA A 68 26.35 -7.66 -1.93
CA ALA A 68 25.24 -8.56 -1.65
C ALA A 68 25.84 -9.97 -1.66
N THR A 69 25.98 -10.59 -0.49
CA THR A 69 26.17 -12.04 -0.43
C THR A 69 24.93 -12.59 -1.08
N ARG A 70 25.05 -12.91 -2.37
CA ARG A 70 24.03 -13.49 -3.21
C ARG A 70 23.60 -14.78 -2.52
N ARG A 71 22.60 -14.70 -1.66
CA ARG A 71 21.81 -15.86 -1.28
C ARG A 71 20.90 -16.07 -2.47
N GLU A 72 21.42 -16.74 -3.50
CA GLU A 72 20.52 -17.48 -4.39
C GLU A 72 19.54 -18.21 -3.46
N PRO A 73 18.22 -18.11 -3.69
CA PRO A 73 17.30 -18.90 -2.92
C PRO A 73 17.75 -20.37 -3.09
N ASP A 74 18.22 -20.96 -2.00
CA ASP A 74 18.57 -22.38 -1.94
C ASP A 74 17.40 -23.14 -2.60
N LYS A 75 17.69 -24.16 -3.41
CA LYS A 75 16.66 -25.01 -4.06
C LYS A 75 15.63 -25.52 -3.04
N ASN A 76 16.00 -25.57 -1.76
CA ASN A 76 15.16 -25.96 -0.64
C ASN A 76 14.34 -24.84 0.03
N THR A 77 14.45 -23.59 -0.42
CA THR A 77 13.75 -22.44 0.17
C THR A 77 12.23 -22.66 0.16
N LEU A 78 11.69 -23.17 -0.96
CA LEU A 78 10.27 -23.51 -1.07
C LEU A 78 9.85 -24.62 -0.09
N THR A 79 10.71 -25.61 0.14
CA THR A 79 10.47 -26.73 1.06
C THR A 79 10.48 -26.29 2.52
N ARG A 80 11.33 -25.34 2.89
CA ARG A 80 11.37 -24.77 4.25
C ARG A 80 10.11 -23.96 4.57
N VAL A 81 9.64 -23.14 3.63
CA VAL A 81 8.42 -22.32 3.81
C VAL A 81 7.18 -23.19 4.03
N SER A 82 7.04 -24.31 3.30
CA SER A 82 5.92 -25.24 3.46
C SER A 82 5.92 -25.96 4.82
N LYS A 83 7.09 -26.26 5.41
CA LYS A 83 7.18 -26.92 6.72
C LYS A 83 6.87 -25.99 7.90
N ILE A 84 7.12 -24.68 7.75
CA ILE A 84 6.82 -23.69 8.80
C ILE A 84 5.31 -23.51 9.00
N GLN A 85 4.52 -23.66 7.93
CA GLN A 85 3.05 -23.55 7.98
C GLN A 85 2.42 -24.68 8.82
N ASN A 86 2.97 -25.89 8.79
CA ASN A 86 2.37 -27.04 9.46
C ASN A 86 2.49 -27.07 11.00
N LYS A 87 3.10 -26.06 11.65
CA LYS A 87 3.39 -26.10 13.10
C LYS A 87 2.60 -25.10 13.96
N GLN A 88 1.68 -24.32 13.40
CA GLN A 88 0.89 -23.37 14.19
C GLN A 88 -0.54 -23.85 14.39
N ASN A 89 -0.93 -24.06 15.65
CA ASN A 89 -2.32 -24.34 16.03
C ASN A 89 -3.13 -23.05 15.90
N GLY A 90 -3.96 -22.93 14.86
CA GLY A 90 -4.81 -21.77 14.61
C GLY A 90 -5.35 -21.75 13.18
N PHE A 91 -6.18 -20.75 12.86
CA PHE A 91 -6.62 -20.51 11.48
C PHE A 91 -5.42 -20.16 10.59
N GLN A 92 -5.32 -20.80 9.43
CA GLN A 92 -4.29 -20.52 8.43
C GLN A 92 -4.92 -20.33 7.06
N PHE A 93 -4.46 -19.31 6.34
CA PHE A 93 -4.83 -19.12 4.94
C PHE A 93 -4.25 -20.23 4.07
N ILE A 94 -5.00 -20.64 3.04
CA ILE A 94 -4.55 -21.66 2.08
C ILE A 94 -3.38 -21.09 1.26
N SER A 95 -2.23 -21.76 1.30
CA SER A 95 -1.06 -21.32 0.54
C SER A 95 -1.12 -21.75 -0.93
N ALA A 96 -0.38 -21.05 -1.79
CA ALA A 96 -0.24 -21.42 -3.20
C ALA A 96 0.26 -22.88 -3.36
N SER A 97 1.11 -23.35 -2.43
CA SER A 97 1.60 -24.73 -2.45
C SER A 97 0.50 -25.78 -2.20
N ALA A 98 -0.49 -25.45 -1.37
CA ALA A 98 -1.63 -26.32 -1.10
C ALA A 98 -2.54 -26.48 -2.33
N TYR A 99 -2.81 -25.38 -3.05
CA TYR A 99 -3.53 -25.45 -4.33
C TYR A 99 -2.77 -26.27 -5.37
N ARG A 100 -1.45 -26.04 -5.50
CA ARG A 100 -0.59 -26.85 -6.40
C ARG A 100 -0.70 -28.34 -6.09
N GLU A 101 -0.64 -28.72 -4.82
CA GLU A 101 -0.81 -30.12 -4.42
C GLU A 101 -2.22 -30.65 -4.73
N ALA A 102 -3.26 -29.87 -4.46
CA ALA A 102 -4.64 -30.27 -4.69
C ALA A 102 -4.93 -30.49 -6.19
N TYR A 103 -4.39 -29.62 -7.06
CA TYR A 103 -4.45 -29.77 -8.51
C TYR A 103 -3.72 -31.02 -8.99
N ARG A 104 -2.48 -31.25 -8.51
CA ARG A 104 -1.70 -32.45 -8.86
C ARG A 104 -2.36 -33.74 -8.39
N LYS A 105 -3.00 -33.73 -7.22
CA LYS A 105 -3.77 -34.85 -6.66
C LYS A 105 -5.16 -34.98 -7.28
N LYS A 106 -5.52 -34.15 -8.27
CA LYS A 106 -6.84 -34.10 -8.93
C LYS A 106 -8.02 -33.97 -7.95
N LYS A 107 -7.80 -33.36 -6.78
CA LYS A 107 -8.85 -33.14 -5.77
C LYS A 107 -9.77 -31.97 -6.11
N ILE A 108 -9.20 -30.99 -6.80
CA ILE A 108 -9.89 -29.79 -7.31
C ILE A 108 -9.18 -29.37 -8.59
N THR A 109 -9.87 -28.71 -9.51
CA THR A 109 -9.26 -28.14 -10.71
C THR A 109 -9.14 -26.61 -10.59
N PRO A 110 -8.23 -25.98 -11.36
CA PRO A 110 -8.18 -24.53 -11.43
C PRO A 110 -9.50 -23.89 -11.87
N VAL A 111 -10.28 -24.59 -12.71
CA VAL A 111 -11.60 -24.13 -13.17
C VAL A 111 -12.60 -24.13 -12.03
N ASP A 112 -12.63 -25.18 -11.20
CA ASP A 112 -13.53 -25.22 -10.03
C ASP A 112 -13.25 -24.09 -9.05
N VAL A 113 -11.96 -23.78 -8.83
CA VAL A 113 -11.55 -22.64 -7.98
C VAL A 113 -12.01 -21.32 -8.59
N ALA A 114 -11.84 -21.13 -9.90
CA ALA A 114 -12.29 -19.92 -10.59
C ALA A 114 -13.81 -19.72 -10.47
N VAL A 115 -14.60 -20.76 -10.72
CA VAL A 115 -16.08 -20.74 -10.58
C VAL A 115 -16.48 -20.39 -9.15
N SER A 116 -15.81 -20.98 -8.16
CA SER A 116 -16.07 -20.69 -6.75
C SER A 116 -15.81 -19.22 -6.41
N ILE A 117 -14.68 -18.67 -6.86
CA ILE A 117 -14.32 -17.25 -6.65
C ILE A 117 -15.34 -16.33 -7.31
N SER A 118 -15.70 -16.58 -8.58
CA SER A 118 -16.71 -15.77 -9.28
C SER A 118 -18.03 -15.73 -8.52
N ARG A 119 -18.52 -16.89 -8.07
CA ARG A 119 -19.74 -16.98 -7.27
C ARG A 119 -19.65 -16.16 -5.98
N PHE A 120 -18.54 -16.24 -5.25
CA PHE A 120 -18.38 -15.46 -4.01
C PHE A 120 -18.30 -13.95 -4.26
N ILE A 121 -17.71 -13.53 -5.38
CA ILE A 121 -17.69 -12.12 -5.77
C ILE A 121 -19.12 -11.64 -6.06
N ASP A 122 -19.90 -12.42 -6.80
CA ASP A 122 -21.28 -12.09 -7.14
C ASP A 122 -22.18 -12.00 -5.89
N GLU A 123 -22.07 -12.98 -4.98
CA GLU A 123 -22.79 -12.98 -3.70
C GLU A 123 -22.42 -11.77 -2.82
N SER A 124 -21.13 -11.45 -2.74
CA SER A 124 -20.65 -10.29 -1.97
C SER A 124 -21.17 -8.97 -2.55
N ASN A 125 -21.19 -8.85 -3.88
CA ASN A 125 -21.68 -7.65 -4.56
C ASN A 125 -23.18 -7.46 -4.33
N GLN A 126 -23.99 -8.53 -4.46
CA GLN A 126 -25.42 -8.46 -4.20
C GLN A 126 -25.75 -8.07 -2.76
N LYS A 127 -24.99 -8.58 -1.78
CA LYS A 127 -25.18 -8.24 -0.37
C LYS A 127 -24.85 -6.77 -0.08
N ASN A 128 -23.88 -6.18 -0.79
CA ASN A 128 -23.46 -4.79 -0.60
C ASN A 128 -24.40 -3.78 -1.32
N MET A 129 -25.33 -4.26 -2.15
CA MET A 129 -26.34 -3.45 -2.83
C MET A 129 -27.71 -3.44 -2.12
N ARG A 130 -27.87 -4.22 -1.03
CA ARG A 130 -29.04 -4.20 -0.14
C ARG A 130 -28.73 -3.42 1.12
#